data_AF-A0A496TFZ8-F1
#
_entry.id   AF-A0A496TFZ8-F1
#
_cell.length_a   1.000
_cell.length_b   1.000
_cell.length_c   1.000
_cell.angle_alpha   90.00
_cell.angle_beta   90.00
_cell.angle_gamma   90.00
#
_symmetry.space_group_name_H-M   'P 1'
#
loop_
_entity.id
_entity.type
_entity.pdbx_description
1 polymer ?
#
loop_
_entity_poly.entity_id
_entity_poly.type
_entity_poly.pdbx_seq_one_letter_code
_entity_poly.pdbx_strand_id
1 'polypeptide(L)'
;MFEKIRKRDGRIVKFDPERITNAISKAGAATGEFDRDTAKKLTIKVLAIAQQVIKDRIPTVEEIQDIVEEVLMASPYRKTAK
;
A
#
# COMPACT_ATOMS: atom_id res chain seq x y z
N MET A 1 13.94 -1.55 3.35
CA MET A 1 12.89 -2.07 2.44
C MET A 1 12.65 -3.54 2.76
N PHE A 2 11.40 -3.99 2.81
CA PHE A 2 11.07 -5.38 3.14
C PHE A 2 11.50 -6.33 2.02
N GLU A 3 12.03 -7.50 2.39
CA GLU A 3 12.38 -8.54 1.41
C GLU A 3 11.23 -9.54 1.19
N LYS A 4 10.39 -9.73 2.20
CA LYS A 4 9.33 -10.74 2.22
C LYS A 4 8.02 -10.14 2.75
N ILE A 5 6.91 -10.79 2.42
CA ILE A 5 5.57 -10.48 2.93
C ILE A 5 4.83 -11.77 3.25
N ARG A 6 4.07 -11.77 4.35
CA ARG A 6 3.19 -12.88 4.73
C ARG A 6 1.78 -12.63 4.19
N LYS A 7 1.29 -13.53 3.34
CA LYS A 7 -0.08 -13.49 2.79
C LYS A 7 -1.12 -13.95 3.82
N ARG A 8 -2.39 -13.69 3.52
CA ARG A 8 -3.56 -14.08 4.33
C ARG A 8 -3.62 -15.59 4.60
N ASP A 9 -3.16 -16.40 3.66
CA ASP A 9 -3.09 -17.86 3.77
C ASP A 9 -1.85 -18.35 4.55
N GLY A 10 -1.08 -17.43 5.15
CA GLY A 10 0.14 -17.74 5.91
C GLY A 10 1.40 -17.91 5.06
N ARG A 11 1.31 -17.96 3.72
CA ARG A 11 2.50 -18.10 2.87
C ARG A 11 3.40 -16.88 2.92
N ILE A 12 4.71 -17.12 2.97
CA ILE A 12 5.72 -16.07 2.88
C ILE A 12 6.24 -16.01 1.43
N VAL A 13 6.13 -14.85 0.80
CA VAL A 13 6.61 -14.63 -0.57
C VAL A 13 7.53 -13.41 -0.61
N LYS A 14 8.23 -13.21 -1.74
CA LYS A 14 9.02 -12.00 -1.96
C LYS A 14 8.12 -10.75 -1.91
N PHE A 15 8.57 -9.72 -1.20
CA PHE A 15 7.91 -8.42 -1.18
C PHE A 15 8.07 -7.75 -2.54
N ASP A 16 6.98 -7.22 -3.08
CA ASP A 16 6.96 -6.52 -4.36
C ASP A 16 6.13 -5.23 -4.22
N PRO A 17 6.78 -4.05 -4.16
CA PRO A 17 6.09 -2.77 -4.01
C PRO A 17 5.20 -2.43 -5.21
N GLU A 18 5.47 -2.98 -6.39
CA GLU A 18 4.67 -2.75 -7.60
C GLU A 18 3.25 -3.30 -7.43
N ARG A 19 3.05 -4.34 -6.60
CA ARG A 19 1.70 -4.84 -6.27
C ARG A 19 0.88 -3.81 -5.49
N ILE A 20 1.52 -3.01 -4.64
CA ILE A 20 0.88 -1.92 -3.89
C ILE A 20 0.53 -0.79 -4.86
N THR A 21 1.47 -0.36 -5.70
CA THR A 21 1.21 0.66 -6.73
C THR A 21 0.05 0.29 -7.64
N ASN A 22 0.00 -0.96 -8.09
CA ASN A 22 -1.09 -1.45 -8.95
C ASN A 22 -2.44 -1.47 -8.21
N ALA A 23 -2.47 -1.83 -6.93
CA ALA A 23 -3.70 -1.78 -6.14
C ALA A 23 -4.21 -0.34 -5.98
N ILE A 24 -3.34 0.58 -5.57
CA ILE A 24 -3.67 2.00 -5.41
C ILE A 24 -4.08 2.62 -6.76
N SER A 25 -3.37 2.31 -7.84
CA SER A 25 -3.68 2.81 -9.18
C SER A 25 -5.03 2.32 -9.69
N LYS A 26 -5.39 1.06 -9.40
CA LYS A 26 -6.72 0.53 -9.75
C LYS A 26 -7.84 1.22 -8.98
N ALA A 27 -7.62 1.47 -7.69
CA ALA A 27 -8.57 2.20 -6.86
C ALA A 27 -8.76 3.64 -7.36
N GLY A 28 -7.66 4.36 -7.62
CA GLY A 28 -7.70 5.72 -8.16
C GLY A 28 -8.34 5.79 -9.56
N ALA A 29 -8.12 4.78 -10.40
CA ALA A 29 -8.77 4.69 -11.71
C ALA A 29 -10.29 4.43 -11.61
N ALA A 30 -10.72 3.63 -10.63
CA ALA A 30 -12.14 3.35 -10.41
C ALA A 30 -12.93 4.59 -9.95
N THR A 31 -12.27 5.49 -9.20
CA THR A 31 -12.88 6.74 -8.70
C THR A 31 -12.62 7.95 -9.61
N GLY A 32 -11.62 7.86 -10.48
CA GLY A 32 -11.15 8.94 -11.34
C GLY A 32 -10.40 10.05 -10.58
N GLU A 33 -9.97 9.81 -9.34
CA GLU A 33 -9.36 10.86 -8.51
C GLU A 33 -7.88 11.13 -8.83
N PHE A 34 -7.17 10.13 -9.35
CA PHE A 34 -5.74 10.28 -9.67
C PHE A 34 -5.21 9.22 -10.63
N ASP A 35 -4.04 9.50 -11.20
CA ASP A 35 -3.34 8.67 -12.16
C ASP A 35 -2.28 7.75 -11.53
N ARG A 36 -1.65 6.92 -12.37
CA ARG A 36 -0.63 5.96 -11.91
C ARG A 36 0.60 6.64 -11.29
N ASP A 37 0.96 7.85 -11.73
CA ASP A 37 2.12 8.56 -11.16
C ASP A 37 1.83 9.07 -9.74
N THR A 38 0.60 9.51 -9.50
CA THR A 38 0.12 9.79 -8.15
C THR A 38 0.08 8.51 -7.29
N ALA A 39 -0.38 7.38 -7.86
CA ALA A 39 -0.38 6.09 -7.15
C ALA A 39 1.04 5.66 -6.72
N LYS A 40 2.07 5.89 -7.54
CA LYS A 40 3.47 5.66 -7.16
C LYS A 40 3.89 6.54 -5.98
N LYS A 41 3.54 7.83 -6.00
CA LYS A 41 3.85 8.76 -4.89
C LYS A 41 3.20 8.31 -3.59
N LEU A 42 1.94 7.86 -3.64
CA LEU A 42 1.23 7.30 -2.49
C LEU A 42 1.89 6.00 -2.02
N THR A 43 2.33 5.13 -2.94
CA THR A 43 3.07 3.91 -2.60
C THR A 43 4.34 4.22 -1.82
N ILE A 44 5.10 5.23 -2.23
CA ILE A 44 6.33 5.64 -1.51
C ILE A 44 5.99 6.05 -0.07
N LYS A 45 4.89 6.80 0.12
CA LYS A 45 4.41 7.16 1.47
C LYS A 45 4.02 5.94 2.30
N VAL A 46 3.27 5.01 1.72
CA VAL A 46 2.89 3.74 2.36
C VAL A 46 4.14 2.96 2.79
N LEU A 47 5.13 2.82 1.91
CA LEU A 47 6.38 2.12 2.23
C LEU A 47 7.19 2.81 3.32
N ALA A 48 7.19 4.15 3.37
CA ALA A 48 7.86 4.92 4.40
C ALA A 48 7.21 4.70 5.77
N ILE A 49 5.88 4.76 5.83
CA ILE A 49 5.12 4.52 7.07
C ILE A 49 5.29 3.06 7.52
N ALA A 50 5.14 2.11 6.59
CA ALA A 50 5.29 0.69 6.90
C ALA A 50 6.67 0.37 7.49
N GLN A 51 7.74 0.96 6.96
CA GLN A 51 9.10 0.79 7.52
C GLN A 51 9.26 1.39 8.93
N GLN A 52 8.49 2.41 9.29
CA GLN A 52 8.53 3.01 10.62
C GLN A 52 7.71 2.20 11.63
N VAL A 53 6.55 1.70 11.22
CA VAL A 53 5.60 0.98 12.08
C VAL A 53 5.99 -0.50 12.25
N ILE A 54 6.39 -1.15 11.17
CA ILE A 54 6.70 -2.58 11.13
C ILE A 54 8.23 -2.75 11.19
N LYS A 55 8.78 -2.72 12.39
CA LYS A 55 10.21 -2.91 12.63
C LYS A 55 10.56 -4.39 12.79
N ASP A 56 11.66 -4.80 12.17
CA ASP A 56 12.36 -6.08 12.39
C ASP A 56 11.51 -7.36 12.22
N ARG A 57 10.44 -7.30 11.42
CA ARG A 57 9.61 -8.47 11.09
C ARG A 57 9.06 -8.42 9.68
N ILE A 58 8.58 -9.58 9.22
CA ILE A 58 7.90 -9.73 7.94
C ILE A 58 6.51 -9.08 8.03
N PRO A 59 6.20 -8.05 7.23
CA PRO A 59 4.86 -7.47 7.20
C PRO A 59 3.84 -8.48 6.70
N THR A 60 2.60 -8.35 7.18
CA THR A 60 1.46 -9.06 6.61
C THR A 60 0.81 -8.26 5.50
N VAL A 61 0.00 -8.92 4.67
CA VAL A 61 -0.84 -8.25 3.68
C VAL A 61 -1.84 -7.29 4.35
N GLU A 62 -2.44 -7.66 5.48
CA GLU A 62 -3.41 -6.80 6.18
C GLU A 62 -2.75 -5.51 6.68
N GLU A 63 -1.58 -5.60 7.32
CA GLU A 63 -0.90 -4.40 7.83
C GLU A 63 -0.51 -3.43 6.71
N ILE A 64 -0.15 -3.95 5.54
CA ILE A 64 0.11 -3.08 4.37
C ILE A 64 -1.19 -2.47 3.86
N GLN A 65 -2.30 -3.20 3.89
CA GLN A 65 -3.62 -2.68 3.50
C GLN A 65 -4.09 -1.59 4.46
N ASP A 66 -3.99 -1.79 5.76
CA ASP A 66 -4.35 -0.79 6.79
C ASP A 66 -3.60 0.52 6.54
N ILE A 67 -2.29 0.44 6.27
CA ILE A 67 -1.47 1.62 5.97
C ILE A 67 -1.87 2.27 4.64
N VAL A 68 -2.23 1.48 3.61
CA VAL A 68 -2.74 2.02 2.34
C VAL A 68 -4.03 2.81 2.58
N GLU A 69 -4.95 2.27 3.36
CA GLU A 69 -6.21 2.92 3.71
C GLU A 69 -5.97 4.21 4.50
N GLU A 70 -5.09 4.19 5.51
CA GLU A 70 -4.69 5.38 6.26
C GLU A 70 -4.10 6.47 5.36
N VAL A 71 -3.19 6.10 4.44
CA VAL A 71 -2.59 7.05 3.50
C VAL A 71 -3.65 7.66 2.58
N LEU A 72 -4.61 6.86 2.10
CA LEU A 72 -5.68 7.35 1.24
C LEU A 72 -6.65 8.24 2.02
N MET A 73 -7.04 7.86 3.25
CA MET A 73 -7.91 8.67 4.13
C MET A 73 -7.28 10.01 4.52
N ALA A 74 -5.96 10.03 4.73
CA ALA A 74 -5.20 11.25 5.01
C ALA A 74 -4.88 12.08 3.76
N SER A 75 -5.20 11.57 2.57
CA SER A 75 -5.01 12.27 1.30
C SER A 75 -6.27 13.04 0.87
N PRO A 76 -6.16 13.92 -0.15
CA PRO A 76 -7.33 14.51 -0.79
C PRO A 76 -8.27 13.50 -1.48
N TYR A 77 -7.81 12.26 -1.71
CA TYR A 77 -8.47 11.23 -2.52
C TYR A 77 -9.45 10.40 -1.68
N ARG A 78 -10.43 11.08 -1.07
CA ARG A 78 -11.37 10.47 -0.13
C ARG A 78 -12.34 9.49 -0.79
N LYS A 79 -12.64 9.64 -2.09
CA LYS A 79 -13.50 8.66 -2.77
C LYS A 79 -12.77 7.34 -2.95
N THR A 80 -11.45 7.37 -3.14
CA THR A 80 -10.60 6.19 -3.30
C THR A 80 -10.34 5.47 -1.98
N ALA A 81 -10.41 6.21 -0.87
CA ALA A 81 -10.29 5.65 0.47
C ALA A 81 -11.54 4.91 0.96
N LYS A 82 -12.67 5.01 0.24
CA LYS A 82 -13.98 4.52 0.65
C LYS A 82 -14.47 3.41 -0.28
#